data_AF-A0A1X7MZE8-F1
#
_entry.id   AF-A0A1X7MZE8-F1
#
_cell.length_a   1.000
_cell.length_b   1.000
_cell.length_c   1.000
_cell.angle_alpha   90.00
_cell.angle_beta   90.00
_cell.angle_gamma   90.00
#
_symmetry.space_group_name_H-M   'P 1'
#
loop_
_entity.id
_entity.type
_entity.pdbx_description
1 polymer ?
#
loop_
_entity_poly.entity_id
_entity_poly.type
_entity_poly.pdbx_seq_one_letter_code
_entity_poly.pdbx_strand_id
1 'polypeptide(L)'
;MSLTETFNPATAEQVYRKPAAKPKKKRSAPFCLRLSVDDRARLAIEAAGAPLGAYIKTKVLGDTLPIRTRRTGLAVEDRTALAQVLALLGRSHLANNLNQLAHAVNIGALPMTPETEAELFAALRDVRDLRRLLLAALGLKPEAVQ
;
A
#
# COMPACT_ATOMS: atom_id res chain seq x y z
N MET A 1 -35.66 12.68 -49.63
CA MET A 1 -34.22 12.70 -49.30
C MET A 1 -34.00 11.71 -48.16
N SER A 2 -33.70 10.45 -48.48
CA SER A 2 -33.65 9.33 -47.52
C SER A 2 -32.21 9.09 -47.03
N LEU A 3 -32.00 9.14 -45.72
CA LEU A 3 -30.74 8.86 -45.03
C LEU A 3 -30.51 7.34 -44.92
N THR A 4 -30.37 6.63 -46.04
CA THR A 4 -30.18 5.17 -46.05
C THR A 4 -28.94 4.69 -46.82
N GLU A 5 -28.00 5.58 -47.16
CA GLU A 5 -26.80 5.21 -47.94
C GLU A 5 -25.48 5.51 -47.23
N THR A 6 -25.31 5.15 -45.96
CA THR A 6 -24.00 5.36 -45.29
C THR A 6 -23.52 4.23 -44.39
N PHE A 7 -24.02 3.01 -44.59
CA PHE A 7 -23.39 1.85 -43.99
C PHE A 7 -23.18 0.76 -45.04
N ASN A 8 -22.05 0.84 -45.74
CA ASN A 8 -21.53 -0.25 -46.54
C ASN A 8 -20.76 -1.20 -45.60
N PRO A 9 -21.29 -2.39 -45.25
CA PRO A 9 -20.61 -3.32 -44.34
C PRO A 9 -19.38 -3.97 -45.00
N ALA A 10 -19.17 -3.81 -46.32
CA ALA A 10 -18.06 -4.42 -47.05
C ALA A 10 -16.68 -3.81 -46.72
N THR A 11 -16.61 -2.73 -45.94
CA THR A 11 -15.34 -2.14 -45.47
C THR A 11 -15.03 -2.43 -44.00
N ALA A 12 -15.97 -3.04 -43.26
CA ALA A 12 -15.82 -3.36 -41.84
C ALA A 12 -15.08 -4.70 -41.59
N GLU A 13 -14.81 -5.49 -42.64
CA GLU A 13 -13.91 -6.65 -42.61
C GLU A 13 -12.46 -6.27 -42.93
N GLN A 14 -12.02 -5.06 -42.55
CA GLN A 14 -10.60 -4.84 -42.32
C GLN A 14 -10.18 -5.67 -41.11
N VAL A 15 -9.90 -6.93 -41.40
CA VAL A 15 -9.20 -7.94 -40.63
C VAL A 15 -8.39 -7.27 -39.53
N TYR A 16 -8.90 -7.28 -38.30
CA TYR A 16 -8.09 -6.96 -37.13
C TYR A 16 -7.03 -8.05 -37.00
N ARG A 17 -5.96 -7.93 -37.79
CA ARG A 17 -4.82 -8.83 -37.77
C ARG A 17 -4.06 -8.49 -36.52
N LYS A 18 -4.35 -9.21 -35.43
CA LYS A 18 -3.58 -9.14 -34.19
C LYS A 18 -2.09 -9.14 -34.56
N PRO A 19 -1.33 -8.08 -34.24
CA PRO A 19 0.05 -7.98 -34.66
C PRO A 19 0.79 -9.21 -34.13
N ALA A 20 1.53 -9.89 -35.00
CA ALA A 20 2.28 -11.08 -34.65
C ALA A 20 3.19 -10.76 -33.45
N ALA A 21 3.04 -11.52 -32.37
CA ALA A 21 3.83 -11.29 -31.16
C ALA A 21 5.32 -11.44 -31.49
N LYS A 22 6.12 -10.40 -31.20
CA LYS A 22 7.57 -10.44 -31.39
C LYS A 22 8.14 -11.66 -30.62
N PRO A 23 9.06 -12.44 -31.21
CA PRO A 23 9.64 -13.59 -30.53
C PRO A 23 10.34 -13.15 -29.24
N LYS A 24 9.95 -13.73 -28.10
CA LYS A 24 10.57 -13.45 -26.81
C LYS A 24 12.02 -13.92 -26.86
N LYS A 25 12.97 -13.01 -26.63
CA LYS A 25 14.39 -13.37 -26.47
C LYS A 25 14.51 -14.41 -25.35
N LYS A 26 15.13 -15.56 -25.65
CA LYS A 26 15.43 -16.59 -24.65
C LYS A 26 16.39 -15.99 -23.63
N ARG A 27 16.02 -16.02 -22.34
CA ARG A 27 16.91 -15.59 -21.26
C ARG A 27 18.01 -16.63 -21.09
N SER A 28 19.21 -16.18 -20.73
CA SER A 28 20.28 -17.09 -20.34
C SER A 28 19.83 -17.94 -19.14
N ALA A 29 20.36 -19.16 -19.05
CA ALA A 29 20.11 -20.01 -17.90
C ALA A 29 20.58 -19.32 -16.60
N PRO A 30 19.90 -19.56 -15.46
CA PRO A 30 20.32 -19.00 -14.18
C PRO A 30 21.69 -19.55 -13.76
N PHE A 31 22.49 -18.72 -13.10
CA PHE A 31 23.74 -19.14 -12.47
C PHE A 31 23.43 -19.77 -11.10
N CYS A 32 23.84 -21.03 -10.89
CA CYS A 32 23.65 -21.75 -9.64
C CYS A 32 24.91 -21.62 -8.78
N LEU A 33 24.74 -21.12 -7.55
CA LEU A 33 25.81 -21.04 -6.54
C LEU A 33 25.44 -21.94 -5.36
N ARG A 34 26.34 -22.85 -4.97
CA ARG A 34 26.19 -23.64 -3.73
C ARG A 34 26.64 -22.80 -2.55
N LEU A 35 25.78 -22.70 -1.53
CA LEU A 35 26.06 -21.99 -0.29
C LEU A 35 25.84 -22.95 0.87
N SER A 36 26.70 -22.88 1.88
CA SER A 36 26.41 -23.48 3.19
C SER A 36 25.23 -22.74 3.85
N VAL A 37 24.64 -23.35 4.87
CA VAL A 37 23.53 -22.71 5.62
C VAL A 37 24.01 -21.41 6.28
N ASP A 38 25.22 -21.43 6.84
CA ASP A 38 25.82 -20.28 7.53
C ASP A 38 26.12 -19.14 6.57
N ASP A 39 26.70 -19.43 5.41
CA ASP A 39 27.01 -18.42 4.40
C ASP A 39 25.74 -17.78 3.85
N ARG A 40 24.69 -18.58 3.64
CA ARG A 40 23.40 -18.08 3.18
C ARG A 40 22.76 -17.15 4.22
N ALA A 41 22.87 -17.47 5.51
CA ALA A 41 22.36 -16.62 6.59
C ALA A 41 23.11 -15.29 6.67
N ARG A 42 24.46 -15.32 6.59
CA ARG A 42 25.29 -14.11 6.56
C ARG A 42 24.92 -13.19 5.41
N LEU A 43 24.80 -13.74 4.19
CA LEU A 43 24.41 -12.96 3.02
C LEU A 43 22.98 -12.41 3.11
N ALA A 44 22.05 -13.09 3.79
CA ALA A 44 20.69 -12.60 3.98
C ALA A 44 20.63 -11.40 4.94
N ILE A 45 21.46 -11.41 5.99
CA ILE A 45 21.60 -10.28 6.92
C ILE A 45 22.19 -9.07 6.19
N GLU A 46 23.29 -9.28 5.46
CA GLU A 46 23.98 -8.19 4.75
C GLU A 46 23.12 -7.62 3.61
N ALA A 47 22.26 -8.45 2.99
CA ALA A 47 21.31 -8.01 1.97
C ALA A 47 20.22 -7.08 2.51
N ALA A 48 19.99 -7.01 3.83
CA ALA A 48 19.05 -6.10 4.49
C ALA A 48 17.65 -6.03 3.83
N GLY A 49 17.13 -7.19 3.40
CA GLY A 49 15.82 -7.30 2.74
C GLY A 49 15.83 -7.17 1.21
N ALA A 50 16.99 -6.95 0.59
CA ALA A 50 17.15 -7.06 -0.86
C ALA A 50 17.15 -8.54 -1.32
N PRO A 51 16.71 -8.85 -2.56
CA PRO A 51 16.82 -10.20 -3.11
C PRO A 51 18.28 -10.65 -3.16
N LEU A 52 18.58 -11.83 -2.61
CA LEU A 52 19.95 -12.35 -2.48
C LEU A 52 20.74 -12.33 -3.80
N GLY A 53 20.09 -12.72 -4.91
CA GLY A 53 20.74 -12.71 -6.23
C GLY A 53 21.03 -11.30 -6.78
N ALA A 54 20.23 -10.29 -6.41
CA ALA A 54 20.51 -8.90 -6.76
C ALA A 54 21.68 -8.39 -5.91
N TYR A 55 21.63 -8.64 -4.60
CA TYR A 55 22.67 -8.30 -3.66
C TYR A 55 24.06 -8.88 -4.05
N ILE A 56 24.13 -10.18 -4.33
CA ILE A 56 25.36 -10.86 -4.77
C ILE A 56 25.90 -10.23 -6.06
N LYS A 57 25.05 -9.96 -7.05
CA LYS A 57 25.47 -9.30 -8.29
C LYS A 57 26.08 -7.93 -8.04
N THR A 58 25.52 -7.15 -7.13
CA THR A 58 26.05 -5.81 -6.84
C THR A 58 27.39 -5.84 -6.12
N LYS A 59 27.58 -6.80 -5.20
CA LYS A 59 28.88 -7.02 -4.55
C LYS A 59 29.96 -7.50 -5.52
N VAL A 60 29.61 -8.36 -6.48
CA VAL A 60 30.58 -8.99 -7.40
C VAL A 60 30.86 -8.12 -8.63
N LEU A 61 29.84 -7.47 -9.19
CA LEU A 61 29.92 -6.74 -10.46
C LEU A 61 30.00 -5.23 -10.28
N GLY A 62 29.86 -4.72 -9.05
CA GLY A 62 29.87 -3.28 -8.76
C GLY A 62 28.63 -2.53 -9.27
N ASP A 63 27.63 -3.23 -9.80
CA ASP A 63 26.38 -2.63 -10.26
C ASP A 63 25.62 -1.98 -9.10
N THR A 64 25.13 -0.76 -9.29
CA THR A 64 24.20 -0.13 -8.35
C THR A 64 22.85 -0.84 -8.42
N LEU A 65 22.36 -1.35 -7.29
CA LEU A 65 21.03 -1.97 -7.20
C LEU A 65 19.98 -1.02 -7.84
N PRO A 66 19.10 -1.48 -8.76
CA PRO A 66 17.80 -0.85 -8.88
C PRO A 66 17.06 -1.25 -7.62
N ILE A 67 17.23 -0.42 -6.59
CA ILE A 67 16.67 -0.61 -5.26
C ILE A 67 15.14 -0.59 -5.41
N ARG A 68 14.54 -1.74 -5.67
CA ARG A 68 13.13 -1.97 -5.36
C ARG A 68 13.07 -2.25 -3.86
N THR A 69 13.55 -1.29 -3.05
CA THR A 69 13.30 -1.28 -1.61
C THR A 69 11.80 -1.41 -1.45
N ARG A 70 11.39 -2.36 -0.61
CA ARG A 70 10.01 -2.47 -0.14
C ARG A 70 9.54 -1.05 0.16
N ARG A 71 8.46 -0.60 -0.49
CA ARG A 71 7.99 0.79 -0.54
C ARG A 71 7.88 1.51 0.83
N THR A 72 8.01 0.78 1.93
CA THR A 72 7.86 1.27 3.29
C THR A 72 9.08 1.11 4.19
N GLY A 73 10.16 0.41 3.81
CA GLY A 73 11.38 0.29 4.66
C GLY A 73 11.21 -0.35 6.05
N LEU A 74 9.97 -0.66 6.47
CA LEU A 74 9.62 -1.22 7.78
C LEU A 74 10.06 -2.68 7.90
N ALA A 75 10.54 -3.04 9.09
CA ALA A 75 10.79 -4.42 9.47
C ALA A 75 9.47 -5.23 9.46
N VAL A 76 9.58 -6.57 9.41
CA VAL A 76 8.38 -7.43 9.39
C VAL A 76 7.64 -7.32 10.72
N GLU A 77 8.39 -7.22 11.82
CA GLU A 77 7.94 -7.07 13.20
C GLU A 77 7.10 -5.79 13.35
N ASP A 78 7.61 -4.65 12.88
CA ASP A 78 6.90 -3.35 12.93
C ASP A 78 5.55 -3.42 12.19
N ARG A 79 5.53 -4.12 11.05
CA ARG A 79 4.30 -4.29 10.27
C ARG A 79 3.29 -5.17 10.99
N THR A 80 3.73 -6.20 11.71
CA THR A 80 2.83 -7.03 12.52
C THR A 80 2.27 -6.27 13.72
N ALA A 81 3.09 -5.48 14.41
CA ALA A 81 2.64 -4.63 15.51
C ALA A 81 1.61 -3.60 15.03
N LEU A 82 1.88 -2.92 13.90
CA LEU A 82 0.93 -1.97 13.31
C LEU A 82 -0.38 -2.64 12.87
N ALA A 83 -0.32 -3.84 12.29
CA ALA A 83 -1.51 -4.60 11.93
C ALA A 83 -2.36 -4.98 13.16
N GLN A 84 -1.72 -5.35 14.27
CA GLN A 84 -2.42 -5.65 15.53
C GLN A 84 -3.10 -4.40 16.10
N VAL A 85 -2.41 -3.26 16.13
CA VAL A 85 -3.00 -1.99 16.57
C VAL A 85 -4.22 -1.62 15.73
N LEU A 86 -4.13 -1.73 14.40
CA LEU A 86 -5.26 -1.46 13.50
C LEU A 86 -6.42 -2.45 13.72
N ALA A 87 -6.13 -3.72 13.98
CA ALA A 87 -7.16 -4.71 14.28
C ALA A 87 -7.88 -4.42 15.60
N LEU A 88 -7.15 -4.04 16.65
CA LEU A 88 -7.73 -3.62 17.92
C LEU A 88 -8.57 -2.36 17.76
N LEU A 89 -8.09 -1.38 16.98
CA LEU A 89 -8.84 -0.16 16.69
C LEU A 89 -10.12 -0.47 15.90
N GLY A 90 -10.08 -1.37 14.92
CA GLY A 90 -11.29 -1.84 14.23
C GLY A 90 -12.29 -2.54 15.16
N ARG A 91 -11.82 -3.26 16.18
CA ARG A 91 -12.65 -3.93 17.21
C ARG A 91 -13.18 -2.98 18.29
N SER A 92 -12.65 -1.76 18.42
CA SER A 92 -13.04 -0.83 19.48
C SER A 92 -14.42 -0.17 19.27
N HIS A 93 -15.14 -0.51 18.19
CA HIS A 93 -16.50 -0.05 17.92
C HIS A 93 -16.69 1.48 17.96
N LEU A 94 -15.64 2.27 17.68
CA LEU A 94 -15.68 3.74 17.77
C LEU A 94 -16.83 4.38 16.99
N ALA A 95 -17.14 3.87 15.80
CA ALA A 95 -18.25 4.37 14.99
C ALA A 95 -19.61 4.18 15.68
N ASN A 96 -19.80 3.05 16.36
CA ASN A 96 -21.02 2.78 17.11
C ASN A 96 -21.14 3.68 18.34
N ASN A 97 -20.03 3.88 19.06
CA ASN A 97 -20.00 4.77 20.22
C ASN A 97 -20.26 6.24 19.82
N LEU A 98 -19.67 6.70 18.70
CA LEU A 98 -19.97 8.02 18.13
C LEU A 98 -21.44 8.18 17.76
N ASN A 99 -22.06 7.13 17.22
CA ASN A 99 -23.48 7.14 16.90
C ASN A 99 -24.35 7.23 18.16
N GLN A 100 -23.97 6.55 19.25
CA GLN A 100 -24.65 6.65 20.54
C GLN A 100 -24.53 8.06 21.13
N LEU A 101 -23.36 8.68 21.05
CA LEU A 101 -23.16 10.07 21.48
C LEU A 101 -24.00 11.04 20.64
N ALA A 102 -24.00 10.90 19.32
CA ALA A 102 -24.82 11.72 18.43
C ALA A 102 -26.32 11.58 18.74
N HIS A 103 -26.78 10.36 18.99
CA HIS A 103 -28.15 10.11 19.42
C HIS A 103 -28.45 10.77 20.78
N ALA A 104 -27.57 10.62 21.76
CA ALA A 104 -27.72 11.22 23.10
C ALA A 104 -27.78 12.75 23.04
N VAL A 105 -26.99 13.39 22.17
CA VAL A 105 -27.09 14.83 21.89
C VAL A 105 -28.43 15.18 21.26
N ASN A 106 -28.87 14.42 20.25
CA ASN A 106 -30.11 14.70 19.53
C ASN A 106 -31.37 14.60 20.41
N ILE A 107 -31.39 13.69 21.38
CA ILE A 107 -32.49 13.57 22.35
C ILE A 107 -32.33 14.48 23.58
N GLY A 108 -31.26 15.28 23.64
CA GLY A 108 -30.96 16.16 24.79
C GLY A 108 -30.52 15.44 26.06
N ALA A 109 -30.14 14.15 25.98
CA ALA A 109 -29.68 13.36 27.11
C ALA A 109 -28.19 13.61 27.44
N LEU A 110 -27.41 14.13 26.49
CA LEU A 110 -26.04 14.57 26.72
C LEU A 110 -26.00 16.10 26.84
N PRO A 111 -25.72 16.66 28.03
CA PRO A 111 -25.57 18.11 28.19
C PRO A 111 -24.31 18.59 27.47
N MET A 112 -24.47 19.35 26.39
CA MET A 112 -23.37 20.04 25.70
C MET A 112 -23.07 21.36 26.41
N THR A 113 -22.20 21.30 27.42
CA THR A 113 -21.59 22.49 28.02
C THR A 113 -20.35 22.90 27.22
N PRO A 114 -19.92 24.17 27.28
CA PRO A 114 -18.70 24.60 26.60
C PRO A 114 -17.45 23.79 27.00
N GLU A 115 -17.39 23.29 28.23
CA GLU A 115 -16.31 22.41 28.70
C GLU A 115 -16.35 21.06 27.98
N THR A 116 -17.52 20.41 27.91
CA THR A 116 -17.68 19.12 27.21
C THR A 116 -17.38 19.24 25.72
N GLU A 117 -17.74 20.37 25.11
CA GLU A 117 -17.44 20.65 23.71
C GLU A 117 -15.93 20.82 23.49
N ALA A 118 -15.24 21.54 24.38
CA ALA A 118 -13.79 21.68 24.34
C ALA A 118 -13.06 20.34 24.48
N GLU A 119 -13.51 19.47 25.39
CA GLU A 119 -12.96 18.11 25.56
C GLU A 119 -13.16 17.25 24.31
N LEU A 120 -14.34 17.32 23.68
CA LEU A 120 -14.64 16.64 22.41
C LEU A 120 -13.72 17.11 21.28
N PHE A 121 -13.50 18.41 21.14
CA PHE A 121 -12.58 18.96 20.15
C PHE A 121 -11.13 18.56 20.40
N ALA A 122 -10.69 18.54 21.67
CA ALA A 122 -9.37 18.05 22.05
C ALA A 122 -9.19 16.57 21.66
N ALA A 123 -10.15 15.71 22.00
CA ALA A 123 -10.13 14.30 21.63
C ALA A 123 -10.09 14.09 20.11
N LEU A 124 -10.88 14.85 19.34
CA LEU A 124 -10.86 14.81 17.87
C LEU A 124 -9.49 15.19 17.30
N ARG A 125 -8.82 16.16 17.90
CA ARG A 125 -7.46 16.56 17.52
C ARG A 125 -6.47 15.44 17.78
N ASP A 126 -6.52 14.81 18.95
CA ASP A 126 -5.65 13.68 19.30
C ASP A 126 -5.82 12.50 18.33
N VAL A 127 -7.07 12.18 17.95
CA VAL A 127 -7.36 11.13 16.96
C VAL A 127 -6.77 11.48 15.58
N ARG A 128 -6.85 12.75 15.16
CA ARG A 128 -6.25 13.21 13.89
C ARG A 128 -4.72 13.10 13.92
N ASP A 129 -4.10 13.46 15.05
CA ASP A 129 -2.65 13.37 15.22
C ASP A 129 -2.18 11.90 15.25
N LEU A 130 -2.89 11.02 15.95
CA LEU A 130 -2.66 9.56 15.91
C LEU A 130 -2.77 9.00 14.49
N ARG A 131 -3.81 9.39 13.74
CA ARG A 131 -3.96 8.99 12.33
C ARG A 131 -2.78 9.46 11.48
N ARG A 132 -2.32 10.70 11.66
CA ARG A 132 -1.18 11.26 10.92
C ARG A 132 0.09 10.47 11.21
N LEU A 133 0.38 10.20 12.49
CA LEU A 133 1.54 9.42 12.92
C LEU A 133 1.51 7.99 12.37
N LEU A 134 0.35 7.32 12.38
CA LEU A 134 0.18 5.99 11.79
C LEU A 134 0.43 5.98 10.28
N LEU A 135 -0.12 6.96 9.54
CA LEU A 135 0.10 7.06 8.10
C LEU A 135 1.57 7.34 7.76
N ALA A 136 2.22 8.22 8.53
CA ALA A 136 3.65 8.50 8.39
C ALA A 136 4.50 7.25 8.67
N ALA A 137 4.21 6.52 9.75
CA ALA A 137 4.89 5.26 10.09
C ALA A 137 4.73 4.21 8.98
N LEU A 138 3.57 4.16 8.32
CA LEU A 138 3.31 3.26 7.20
C LEU A 138 3.89 3.74 5.85
N GLY A 139 4.57 4.89 5.80
CA GLY A 139 5.09 5.46 4.56
C GLY A 139 3.98 5.92 3.59
N LEU A 140 2.78 6.14 4.08
CA LEU A 140 1.64 6.65 3.33
C LEU A 140 1.56 8.17 3.49
N LYS A 141 1.29 8.89 2.39
CA LYS A 141 1.02 10.32 2.49
C LYS A 141 -0.35 10.50 3.16
N PRO A 142 -0.46 11.28 4.24
CA PRO A 142 -1.78 11.65 4.76
C PRO A 142 -2.52 12.43 3.67
N GLU A 143 -3.78 12.09 3.42
CA GLU A 143 -4.63 12.96 2.59
C GLU A 143 -4.63 14.35 3.22
N ALA A 144 -4.29 15.36 2.42
CA ALA A 144 -4.45 16.74 2.82
C ALA A 144 -5.95 16.97 3.04
N VAL A 145 -6.34 17.14 4.31
CA VAL A 145 -7.68 17.58 4.64
C VAL A 145 -7.78 19.02 4.11
N GLN A 146 -8.57 19.19 3.04
CA GLN A 146 -9.06 20.49 2.58
C GLN A 146 -10.22 20.92 3.48
#